data_AF-B7K622-F1
#
_entry.id   AF-B7K622-F1
#
_cell.length_a   1.000
_cell.length_b   1.000
_cell.length_c   1.000
_cell.angle_alpha   90.00
_cell.angle_beta   90.00
_cell.angle_gamma   90.00
#
_symmetry.space_group_name_H-M   'P 1'
#
loop_
_entity.id
_entity.type
_entity.pdbx_description
1 polymer ?
#
loop_
_entity_poly.entity_id
_entity_poly.type
_entity_poly.pdbx_seq_one_letter_code
_entity_poly.pdbx_strand_id
1 'polypeptide(L)'
;MIKIFTLIFLLTFTLFGCAETKVSQCQKIILITKNIAQESENNRQTKDIQKALKVADAFEEAAQNMKDLKISDEQLVKYQLGFAEVYQGYAQTTRQFVAALQKKDIPTLQLMQQQLRQLGRKEPELGEAMNRYCQSNL
;
A
#
# COMPACT_ATOMS: atom_id res chain seq x y z
N MET A 1 -9.21 48.47 51.52
CA MET A 1 -7.91 47.82 51.29
C MET A 1 -8.16 46.45 50.70
N ILE A 2 -7.79 46.29 49.44
CA ILE A 2 -8.00 45.09 48.62
C ILE A 2 -6.88 44.09 48.94
N LYS A 3 -7.22 42.83 49.26
CA LYS A 3 -6.31 41.69 49.12
C LYS A 3 -7.10 40.49 48.58
N ILE A 4 -7.32 40.50 47.28
CA ILE A 4 -7.75 39.33 46.51
C ILE A 4 -6.51 38.45 46.35
N PHE A 5 -6.47 37.34 47.09
CA PHE A 5 -5.50 36.26 46.86
C PHE A 5 -6.00 35.43 45.69
N THR A 6 -5.62 35.81 44.47
CA THR A 6 -5.94 35.04 43.27
C THR A 6 -4.99 33.84 43.20
N LEU A 7 -5.48 32.67 43.63
CA LEU A 7 -4.80 31.39 43.47
C LEU A 7 -4.88 30.98 41.99
N ILE A 8 -3.79 31.17 41.24
CA ILE A 8 -3.68 30.74 39.84
C ILE A 8 -3.48 29.22 39.84
N PHE A 9 -4.57 28.48 39.60
CA PHE A 9 -4.52 27.04 39.34
C PHE A 9 -4.02 26.83 37.91
N LEU A 10 -2.71 26.58 37.75
CA LEU A 10 -2.12 26.14 36.49
C LEU A 10 -2.65 24.74 36.17
N LEU A 11 -3.73 24.69 35.39
CA LEU A 11 -4.17 23.49 34.70
C LEU A 11 -3.09 23.11 33.68
N THR A 12 -2.21 22.19 34.05
CA THR A 12 -1.39 21.45 33.11
C THR A 12 -2.33 20.60 32.26
N PHE A 13 -2.75 21.15 31.13
CA PHE A 13 -3.43 20.41 30.06
C PHE A 13 -2.41 19.40 29.53
N THR A 14 -2.44 18.18 30.07
CA THR A 14 -1.73 17.05 29.47
C THR A 14 -2.32 16.86 28.09
N LEU A 15 -1.56 17.26 27.07
CA LEU A 15 -1.81 16.91 25.68
C LEU A 15 -1.67 15.38 25.55
N PHE A 16 -2.70 14.63 25.95
CA PHE A 16 -2.88 13.28 25.45
C PHE A 16 -3.17 13.43 23.96
N GLY A 17 -2.11 13.46 23.16
CA GLY A 17 -2.24 13.32 21.72
C GLY A 17 -3.00 12.02 21.47
N CYS A 18 -4.13 12.09 20.79
CA CYS A 18 -4.86 10.90 20.35
C CYS A 18 -3.90 10.07 19.49
N ALA A 19 -3.28 9.05 20.09
CA ALA A 19 -2.48 8.09 19.34
C ALA A 19 -3.40 7.41 18.33
N GLU A 20 -2.97 7.38 17.08
CA GLU A 20 -3.75 6.77 16.02
C GLU A 20 -3.96 5.28 16.30
N THR A 21 -5.20 4.82 16.26
CA THR A 21 -5.53 3.43 16.58
C THR A 21 -5.02 2.47 15.50
N LYS A 22 -4.82 1.20 15.86
CA LYS A 22 -4.51 0.13 14.90
C LYS A 22 -5.52 0.09 13.75
N VAL A 23 -6.80 0.29 14.05
CA VAL A 23 -7.90 0.23 13.06
C VAL A 23 -7.77 1.34 12.01
N SER A 24 -7.50 2.57 12.44
CA SER A 24 -7.28 3.69 11.51
C SER A 24 -6.02 3.50 10.66
N GLN A 25 -4.96 2.91 11.24
CA GLN A 25 -3.75 2.59 10.49
C GLN A 25 -3.99 1.48 9.44
N CYS A 26 -4.78 0.45 9.78
CA CYS A 26 -5.23 -0.57 8.83
C CYS A 26 -6.00 0.05 7.64
N GLN A 27 -6.91 0.97 7.92
CA GLN A 27 -7.72 1.61 6.88
C GLN A 27 -6.88 2.38 5.86
N LYS A 28 -5.77 3.00 6.28
CA LYS A 28 -4.82 3.67 5.36
C LYS A 28 -4.26 2.69 4.33
N ILE A 29 -3.79 1.52 4.76
CA ILE A 29 -3.24 0.50 3.86
C ILE A 29 -4.34 -0.06 2.94
N ILE A 30 -5.51 -0.37 3.52
CA ILE A 30 -6.67 -0.91 2.78
C ILE A 30 -7.15 0.05 1.69
N LEU A 31 -7.11 1.36 1.93
CA LEU A 31 -7.54 2.34 0.93
C LEU A 31 -6.67 2.28 -0.32
N ILE A 32 -5.34 2.21 -0.16
CA ILE A 32 -4.42 2.09 -1.28
C ILE A 32 -4.63 0.77 -2.01
N THR A 33 -4.75 -0.35 -1.28
CA THR A 33 -4.92 -1.68 -1.89
C THR A 33 -6.23 -1.79 -2.67
N LYS A 34 -7.32 -1.21 -2.15
CA LYS A 34 -8.61 -1.16 -2.85
C LYS A 34 -8.53 -0.35 -4.14
N ASN A 35 -7.88 0.81 -4.12
CA ASN A 35 -7.76 1.68 -5.28
C ASN A 35 -6.98 0.99 -6.41
N ILE A 36 -5.83 0.38 -6.10
CA ILE A 36 -5.02 -0.30 -7.13
C ILE A 36 -5.68 -1.60 -7.61
N ALA A 37 -6.41 -2.32 -6.75
CA ALA A 37 -7.18 -3.48 -7.16
C ALA A 37 -8.28 -3.12 -8.18
N GLN A 38 -8.96 -1.98 -7.98
CA GLN A 38 -9.96 -1.48 -8.93
C GLN A 38 -9.32 -1.10 -10.27
N GLU A 39 -8.19 -0.40 -10.27
CA GLU A 39 -7.46 -0.07 -11.50
C GLU A 39 -6.98 -1.32 -12.23
N SER A 40 -6.47 -2.31 -11.50
CA SER A 40 -6.06 -3.59 -12.07
C SER A 40 -7.23 -4.35 -12.67
N GLU A 41 -8.41 -4.36 -12.03
CA GLU A 41 -9.58 -5.07 -12.54
C GLU A 41 -10.09 -4.45 -13.84
N ASN A 42 -10.19 -3.12 -13.89
CA ASN A 42 -10.63 -2.38 -15.08
C ASN A 42 -9.76 -2.65 -16.32
N ASN A 43 -8.50 -3.05 -16.11
CA ASN A 43 -7.51 -3.23 -17.17
C ASN A 43 -7.02 -4.68 -17.33
N ARG A 44 -7.56 -5.64 -16.56
CA ARG A 44 -7.07 -7.04 -16.48
C ARG A 44 -6.92 -7.73 -17.84
N GLN A 45 -7.80 -7.42 -18.78
CA GLN A 45 -7.86 -8.03 -20.11
C GLN A 45 -7.40 -7.09 -21.23
N THR A 46 -6.74 -5.98 -20.90
CA THR A 46 -6.30 -5.01 -21.92
C THR A 46 -5.31 -5.66 -22.89
N LYS A 47 -5.51 -5.40 -24.19
CA LYS A 47 -4.53 -5.71 -25.24
C LYS A 47 -3.77 -4.45 -25.69
N ASP A 48 -4.13 -3.30 -25.14
CA ASP A 48 -3.51 -2.03 -25.43
C ASP A 48 -2.24 -1.86 -24.58
N ILE A 49 -1.09 -1.78 -25.25
CA ILE A 49 0.23 -1.63 -24.63
C ILE A 49 0.30 -0.33 -23.81
N GLN A 50 -0.29 0.76 -24.28
CA GLN A 50 -0.24 2.03 -23.56
C GLN A 50 -1.07 1.97 -22.28
N LYS A 51 -2.20 1.26 -22.30
CA LYS A 51 -2.96 1.00 -21.06
C LYS A 51 -2.18 0.10 -20.10
N ALA A 52 -1.51 -0.94 -20.59
CA ALA A 52 -0.68 -1.79 -19.73
C ALA A 52 0.46 -0.99 -19.05
N LEU A 53 1.07 -0.04 -19.76
CA LEU A 53 2.06 0.87 -19.17
C LEU A 53 1.46 1.81 -18.14
N LYS A 54 0.27 2.37 -18.39
CA LYS A 54 -0.44 3.19 -17.38
C LYS A 54 -0.79 2.41 -16.11
N VAL A 55 -1.15 1.13 -16.24
CA VAL A 55 -1.36 0.25 -15.08
C VAL A 55 -0.04 0.06 -14.31
N ALA A 56 1.09 -0.10 -15.01
CA ALA A 56 2.39 -0.16 -14.36
C ALA A 56 2.73 1.14 -13.60
N ASP A 57 2.39 2.30 -14.17
CA ASP A 57 2.55 3.60 -13.50
C ASP A 57 1.68 3.69 -12.24
N ALA A 58 0.43 3.23 -12.30
CA ALA A 58 -0.47 3.18 -11.14
C ALA A 58 0.07 2.26 -10.03
N PHE A 59 0.65 1.10 -10.38
CA PHE A 59 1.31 0.23 -9.42
C PHE A 59 2.55 0.88 -8.78
N GLU A 60 3.34 1.61 -9.56
CA GLU A 60 4.49 2.35 -9.01
C GLU A 60 4.05 3.47 -8.06
N GLU A 61 3.03 4.23 -8.43
CA GLU A 61 2.45 5.25 -7.56
C GLU A 61 1.91 4.63 -6.26
N ALA A 62 1.16 3.52 -6.36
CA ALA A 62 0.68 2.78 -5.19
C ALA A 62 1.82 2.29 -4.30
N ALA A 63 2.94 1.85 -4.88
CA ALA A 63 4.13 1.44 -4.14
C ALA A 63 4.75 2.60 -3.36
N GLN A 64 4.85 3.79 -3.95
CA GLN A 64 5.39 4.98 -3.28
C GLN A 64 4.44 5.49 -2.20
N ASN A 65 3.14 5.62 -2.53
CA ASN A 65 2.12 5.99 -1.57
C ASN A 65 2.12 5.04 -0.36
N MET A 66 2.34 3.74 -0.60
CA MET A 66 2.46 2.76 0.46
C MET A 66 3.70 3.03 1.32
N LYS A 67 4.88 3.31 0.76
CA LYS A 67 6.10 3.63 1.53
C LYS A 67 5.95 4.92 2.36
N ASP A 68 5.20 5.89 1.84
CA ASP A 68 5.02 7.20 2.47
C ASP A 68 3.97 7.21 3.59
N LEU A 69 3.21 6.11 3.77
CA LEU A 69 2.26 6.00 4.87
C LEU A 69 2.99 6.11 6.22
N LYS A 70 2.49 7.03 7.06
CA LYS A 70 2.87 7.13 8.46
C LYS A 70 2.07 6.09 9.26
N ILE A 71 2.73 4.97 9.53
CA ILE A 71 2.24 3.85 10.33
C ILE A 71 3.21 3.66 11.50
N SER A 72 2.69 3.56 12.72
CA SER A 72 3.47 3.36 13.94
C SER A 72 3.38 1.93 14.46
N ASP A 73 2.34 1.18 14.09
CA ASP A 73 2.21 -0.22 14.45
C ASP A 73 3.24 -1.06 13.69
N GLU A 74 4.13 -1.74 14.41
CA GLU A 74 5.26 -2.47 13.83
C GLU A 74 4.84 -3.59 12.86
N GLN A 75 3.72 -4.25 13.14
CA GLN A 75 3.24 -5.32 12.28
C GLN A 75 2.57 -4.75 11.03
N LEU A 76 1.87 -3.63 11.14
CA LEU A 76 1.34 -2.91 9.97
C LEU A 76 2.45 -2.32 9.09
N VAL A 77 3.57 -1.87 9.66
CA VAL A 77 4.74 -1.44 8.88
C VAL A 77 5.25 -2.57 7.99
N LYS A 78 5.29 -3.81 8.50
CA LYS A 78 5.69 -4.98 7.68
C LYS A 78 4.72 -5.22 6.52
N TYR A 79 3.42 -5.12 6.76
CA TYR A 79 2.42 -5.28 5.69
C TYR A 79 2.50 -4.16 4.66
N GLN A 80 2.62 -2.90 5.11
CA GLN A 80 2.84 -1.73 4.26
C GLN A 80 4.04 -1.93 3.34
N LEU A 81 5.21 -2.27 3.89
CA LEU A 81 6.42 -2.51 3.09
C LEU A 81 6.28 -3.71 2.16
N GLY A 82 5.61 -4.78 2.61
CA GLY A 82 5.31 -5.95 1.77
C GLY A 82 4.45 -5.60 0.55
N PHE A 83 3.43 -4.77 0.73
CA PHE A 83 2.60 -4.30 -0.39
C PHE A 83 3.37 -3.38 -1.31
N ALA A 84 4.19 -2.47 -0.75
CA ALA A 84 5.04 -1.60 -1.55
C ALA A 84 6.00 -2.40 -2.46
N GLU A 85 6.57 -3.49 -1.94
CA GLU A 85 7.43 -4.38 -2.70
C GLU A 85 6.66 -5.09 -3.82
N VAL A 86 5.48 -5.63 -3.52
CA VAL A 86 4.62 -6.32 -4.51
C VAL A 86 4.21 -5.37 -5.64
N TYR A 87 3.76 -4.15 -5.31
CA TYR A 87 3.32 -3.17 -6.31
C TYR A 87 4.49 -2.66 -7.16
N GLN A 88 5.66 -2.41 -6.55
CA GLN A 88 6.87 -2.12 -7.31
C GLN A 88 7.23 -3.27 -8.27
N GLY A 89 7.07 -4.52 -7.81
CA GLY A 89 7.25 -5.72 -8.61
C GLY A 89 6.32 -5.75 -9.83
N TYR A 90 5.03 -5.46 -9.67
CA TYR A 90 4.08 -5.38 -10.78
C TYR A 90 4.47 -4.31 -11.80
N ALA A 91 4.83 -3.11 -11.34
CA ALA A 91 5.25 -2.02 -12.21
C ALA A 91 6.46 -2.41 -13.07
N GLN A 92 7.51 -2.94 -12.43
CA GLN A 92 8.74 -3.35 -13.12
C GLN A 92 8.50 -4.52 -14.08
N THR A 93 7.82 -5.57 -13.61
CA THR A 93 7.56 -6.78 -14.40
C THR A 93 6.69 -6.46 -15.61
N THR A 94 5.69 -5.58 -15.48
CA THR A 94 4.84 -5.16 -16.59
C THR A 94 5.62 -4.40 -17.65
N ARG A 95 6.48 -3.45 -17.26
CA ARG A 95 7.32 -2.70 -18.21
C ARG A 95 8.31 -3.61 -18.93
N GLN A 96 8.91 -4.56 -18.20
CA GLN A 96 9.81 -5.57 -18.79
C GLN A 96 9.05 -6.52 -19.74
N PHE A 97 7.83 -6.94 -19.39
CA PHE A 97 6.96 -7.73 -20.25
C PHE A 97 6.65 -6.99 -21.55
N VAL A 98 6.27 -5.71 -21.48
CA VAL A 98 6.01 -4.87 -22.66
C VAL A 98 7.25 -4.72 -23.53
N ALA A 99 8.41 -4.44 -22.93
CA ALA A 99 9.66 -4.30 -23.66
C ALA A 99 10.07 -5.62 -24.37
N ALA A 100 9.89 -6.76 -23.69
CA ALA A 100 10.13 -8.08 -24.27
C ALA A 100 9.17 -8.39 -25.42
N LEU A 101 7.90 -7.99 -25.29
CA LEU A 101 6.89 -8.15 -26.35
C LEU A 101 7.29 -7.40 -27.63
N GLN A 102 7.72 -6.15 -27.49
CA GLN A 102 8.18 -5.32 -28.62
C GLN A 102 9.44 -5.90 -29.28
N LYS A 103 10.36 -6.44 -28.49
CA LYS A 103 11.59 -7.08 -28.97
C LYS A 103 11.40 -8.51 -29.48
N LYS A 104 10.20 -9.08 -29.32
CA LYS A 104 9.89 -10.49 -29.59
C LYS A 104 10.81 -11.46 -28.81
N ASP A 105 11.21 -11.06 -27.61
CA ASP A 105 12.05 -11.83 -26.71
C ASP A 105 11.19 -12.85 -25.94
N ILE A 106 11.02 -14.03 -26.52
CA ILE A 106 10.17 -15.10 -25.97
C ILE A 106 10.64 -15.60 -24.59
N PRO A 107 11.94 -15.86 -24.35
CA PRO A 107 12.42 -16.24 -23.02
C PRO A 107 12.05 -15.21 -21.94
N THR A 108 12.27 -13.92 -22.21
CA THR A 108 11.93 -12.86 -21.24
C THR A 108 10.42 -12.76 -21.04
N LEU A 109 9.60 -12.90 -22.08
CA LEU A 109 8.13 -12.94 -21.93
C LEU A 109 7.68 -14.05 -20.99
N GLN A 110 8.21 -15.26 -21.14
CA GLN A 110 7.86 -16.40 -20.28
C GLN A 110 8.28 -16.15 -18.82
N LEU A 111 9.47 -15.59 -18.61
CA LEU A 111 9.97 -15.24 -17.28
C LEU A 111 9.07 -14.19 -16.62
N MET A 112 8.74 -13.11 -17.33
CA MET A 112 7.88 -12.04 -16.81
C MET A 112 6.46 -12.54 -16.50
N GLN A 113 5.90 -13.44 -17.32
CA GLN A 113 4.62 -14.08 -17.00
C GLN A 113 4.68 -14.91 -15.72
N GLN A 114 5.78 -15.63 -15.47
CA GLN A 114 5.97 -16.37 -14.22
C GLN A 114 6.05 -15.44 -13.02
N GLN A 115 6.77 -14.32 -13.14
CA GLN A 115 6.87 -13.31 -12.09
C GLN A 115 5.52 -12.64 -11.80
N LEU A 116 4.75 -12.26 -12.81
CA LEU A 116 3.38 -11.74 -12.62
C LEU A 116 2.49 -12.74 -11.87
N ARG A 117 2.59 -14.04 -12.17
CA ARG A 117 1.86 -15.08 -11.42
C ARG A 117 2.33 -15.23 -9.98
N GLN A 118 3.62 -15.05 -9.70
CA GLN A 118 4.14 -15.07 -8.33
C GLN A 118 3.62 -13.87 -7.53
N LEU A 119 3.66 -12.68 -8.11
CA LEU A 119 3.11 -11.47 -7.50
C LEU A 119 1.60 -11.61 -7.23
N GLY A 120 0.86 -12.17 -8.20
CA GLY A 120 -0.57 -12.47 -8.06
C GLY A 120 -0.94 -13.51 -6.99
N ARG A 121 0.04 -14.23 -6.44
CA ARG A 121 -0.14 -15.08 -5.25
C ARG A 121 0.28 -14.36 -3.98
N LYS A 122 1.42 -13.65 -4.01
CA LYS A 122 1.96 -12.92 -2.85
C LYS A 122 0.99 -11.81 -2.39
N GLU A 123 0.35 -11.11 -3.32
CA GLU A 123 -0.58 -10.02 -3.00
C GLU A 123 -1.79 -10.46 -2.15
N PRO A 124 -2.61 -11.45 -2.57
CA PRO A 124 -3.73 -11.91 -1.76
C PRO A 124 -3.28 -12.57 -0.45
N GLU A 125 -2.19 -13.34 -0.44
CA GLU A 125 -1.63 -13.91 0.80
C GLU A 125 -1.30 -12.83 1.84
N LEU A 126 -0.69 -11.72 1.39
CA LEU A 126 -0.37 -10.57 2.23
C LEU A 126 -1.65 -9.86 2.71
N GLY A 127 -2.63 -9.68 1.82
CA GLY A 127 -3.92 -9.07 2.14
C GLY A 127 -4.72 -9.86 3.16
N GLU A 128 -4.75 -11.19 3.05
CA GLU A 128 -5.41 -12.05 4.04
C GLU A 128 -4.72 -12.01 5.41
N ALA A 129 -3.38 -12.06 5.43
CA ALA A 129 -2.61 -11.95 6.67
C ALA A 129 -2.85 -10.60 7.37
N MET A 130 -2.82 -9.51 6.60
CA MET A 130 -3.12 -8.18 7.09
C MET A 130 -4.56 -8.08 7.59
N ASN A 131 -5.54 -8.58 6.84
CA ASN A 131 -6.95 -8.53 7.24
C ASN A 131 -7.20 -9.26 8.57
N ARG A 132 -6.62 -10.47 8.75
CA ARG A 132 -6.68 -11.18 10.03
C ARG A 132 -6.08 -10.36 11.17
N TYR A 133 -4.92 -9.74 10.93
CA TYR A 133 -4.28 -8.88 11.93
C TYR A 133 -5.14 -7.65 12.27
N CYS A 134 -5.72 -6.99 11.28
CA CYS A 134 -6.58 -5.83 11.46
C CYS A 134 -7.87 -6.15 12.25
N GLN A 135 -8.41 -7.36 12.07
CA GLN A 135 -9.62 -7.83 12.76
C GLN A 135 -9.36 -8.42 14.16
N SER A 136 -8.13 -8.85 14.46
CA SER A 136 -7.79 -9.33 15.81
C SER A 136 -7.96 -8.23 16.86
N ASN A 137 -8.46 -8.53 18.06
CA ASN A 137 -8.60 -7.56 19.16
C ASN A 137 -9.39 -6.28 18.80
N LEU A 138 -10.36 -6.38 17.90
CA LEU A 138 -11.50 -5.47 17.82
C LEU A 138 -12.49 -5.74 18.96
#